data_AF-A0A7C4NF12-F1
#
_entry.id   AF-A0A7C4NF12-F1
#
_cell.length_a   1.000
_cell.length_b   1.000
_cell.length_c   1.000
_cell.angle_alpha   90.00
_cell.angle_beta   90.00
_cell.angle_gamma   90.00
#
_symmetry.space_group_name_H-M   'P 1'
#
loop_
_entity.id
_entity.type
_entity.pdbx_description
1 polymer ?
#
loop_
_entity_poly.entity_id
_entity_poly.type
_entity_poly.pdbx_seq_one_letter_code
_entity_poly.pdbx_strand_id
1 'polypeptide(L)'
;MSERKIEPTTLIKVKSLNDLARFAASMSTLGQMIYVIHFEHEGKHVYGLFAVYHDYYNLYGLPIFYYYISNEKLNGKYLLIRTEESREYVLVSEGSKPGWVAIPIISLDEPPPFTAFAYGRKPSSSSS
;
A
#
# COMPACT_ATOMS: atom_id res chain seq x y z
N MET A 1 0.47 -31.30 3.45
CA MET A 1 0.23 -30.11 2.58
C MET A 1 1.59 -29.57 2.24
N SER A 2 1.96 -29.48 0.95
CA SER A 2 3.24 -28.88 0.55
C SER A 2 3.24 -27.41 0.94
N GLU A 3 4.30 -26.93 1.59
CA GLU A 3 4.53 -25.50 1.80
C GLU A 3 4.43 -24.78 0.45
N ARG A 4 3.43 -23.92 0.29
CA ARG A 4 3.39 -23.03 -0.87
C ARG A 4 4.47 -21.99 -0.65
N LYS A 5 5.55 -22.10 -1.43
CA LYS A 5 6.58 -21.06 -1.54
C LYS A 5 5.87 -19.78 -1.97
N ILE A 6 5.92 -18.75 -1.13
CA ILE A 6 5.34 -17.44 -1.45
C ILE A 6 6.16 -16.87 -2.62
N GLU A 7 5.52 -16.70 -3.77
CA GLU A 7 6.14 -16.04 -4.92
C GLU A 7 6.56 -14.61 -4.51
N PRO A 8 7.77 -14.15 -4.90
CA PRO A 8 8.29 -12.87 -4.45
C PRO A 8 7.38 -11.73 -4.93
N THR A 9 6.72 -11.07 -3.97
CA THR A 9 6.04 -9.79 -4.23
C THR A 9 7.10 -8.75 -4.56
N THR A 10 6.86 -7.88 -5.54
CA THR A 10 7.76 -6.75 -5.77
C THR A 10 7.40 -5.61 -4.84
N LEU A 11 8.38 -5.02 -4.15
CA LEU A 11 8.13 -3.89 -3.25
C LEU A 11 8.66 -2.61 -3.87
N ILE A 12 7.83 -1.57 -3.89
CA ILE A 12 8.20 -0.28 -4.47
C ILE A 12 7.89 0.83 -3.47
N LYS A 13 8.95 1.47 -2.97
CA LYS A 13 8.82 2.65 -2.10
C LYS A 13 8.48 3.88 -2.94
N VAL A 14 7.40 4.56 -2.61
CA VAL A 14 7.06 5.85 -3.22
C VAL A 14 7.71 7.01 -2.47
N LYS A 15 7.85 8.16 -3.13
CA LYS A 15 8.57 9.31 -2.58
C LYS A 15 7.79 10.04 -1.49
N SER A 16 6.46 10.06 -1.55
CA SER A 16 5.61 10.79 -0.61
C SER A 16 4.26 10.12 -0.38
N LEU A 17 3.56 10.52 0.68
CA LEU A 17 2.17 10.12 0.92
C LEU A 17 1.26 10.53 -0.25
N ASN A 18 1.49 11.70 -0.85
CA ASN A 18 0.75 12.17 -2.02
C ASN A 18 0.92 11.25 -3.22
N ASP A 19 2.13 10.72 -3.46
CA ASP A 19 2.35 9.76 -4.55
C ASP A 19 1.57 8.45 -4.32
N LEU A 20 1.54 7.95 -3.07
CA LEU A 20 0.73 6.78 -2.71
C LEU A 20 -0.77 7.07 -2.90
N ALA A 21 -1.22 8.25 -2.47
CA ALA A 21 -2.60 8.69 -2.55
C ALA A 21 -3.07 8.85 -4.01
N ARG A 22 -2.23 9.41 -4.89
CA ARG A 22 -2.49 9.47 -6.34
C ARG A 22 -2.67 8.08 -6.93
N PHE A 23 -1.80 7.14 -6.56
CA PHE A 23 -1.91 5.78 -7.05
C PHE A 23 -3.20 5.12 -6.58
N ALA A 24 -3.50 5.19 -5.28
CA ALA A 24 -4.75 4.66 -4.71
C ALA A 24 -6.00 5.26 -5.38
N ALA A 25 -6.03 6.59 -5.56
CA ALA A 25 -7.13 7.28 -6.21
C ALA A 25 -7.30 6.83 -7.67
N SER A 26 -6.20 6.70 -8.42
CA SER A 26 -6.24 6.23 -9.82
C SER A 26 -6.79 4.81 -9.98
N MET A 27 -6.55 3.94 -9.00
CA MET A 27 -7.10 2.59 -8.98
C MET A 27 -8.58 2.58 -8.55
N SER A 28 -8.97 3.46 -7.62
CA SER A 28 -10.37 3.57 -7.18
C SER A 28 -11.32 4.02 -8.29
N THR A 29 -10.88 4.90 -9.19
CA THR A 29 -11.70 5.34 -10.34
C THR A 29 -11.95 4.23 -11.36
N LEU A 30 -11.14 3.16 -11.35
CA LEU A 30 -11.34 1.96 -12.16
C LEU A 30 -12.34 0.98 -11.52
N GLY A 31 -13.06 1.40 -10.48
CA GLY A 31 -14.07 0.59 -9.79
C GLY A 31 -13.49 -0.44 -8.81
N GLN A 32 -12.19 -0.42 -8.57
CA GLN A 32 -11.56 -1.31 -7.59
C GLN A 32 -11.81 -0.80 -6.17
N MET A 33 -12.14 -1.73 -5.26
CA MET A 33 -12.18 -1.47 -3.83
C MET A 33 -10.75 -1.36 -3.32
N ILE A 34 -10.22 -0.14 -3.25
CA ILE A 34 -8.84 0.13 -2.83
C ILE A 34 -8.80 0.58 -1.39
N TYR A 35 -7.84 0.04 -0.65
CA TYR A 35 -7.53 0.42 0.71
C TYR A 35 -6.02 0.50 0.88
N VAL A 36 -5.58 1.35 1.81
CA VAL A 36 -4.20 1.41 2.26
C VAL A 36 -4.11 0.57 3.52
N ILE A 37 -3.18 -0.38 3.59
CA ILE A 37 -2.83 -1.03 4.84
C ILE A 37 -1.80 -0.20 5.59
N HIS A 38 -1.92 -0.18 6.91
CA HIS A 38 -0.96 0.44 7.82
C HIS A 38 -0.46 -0.59 8.82
N PHE A 39 0.84 -0.59 9.10
CA PHE A 39 1.44 -1.33 10.20
C PHE A 39 2.69 -0.60 10.70
N GLU A 40 3.06 -0.88 11.96
CA GLU A 40 4.30 -0.40 12.53
C GLU A 40 5.42 -1.43 12.34
N HIS A 41 6.62 -0.95 12.02
CA HIS A 41 7.81 -1.77 11.94
C HIS A 41 9.05 -0.94 12.31
N GLU A 42 9.84 -1.41 13.28
CA GLU A 42 11.05 -0.72 13.76
C GLU A 42 10.82 0.75 14.14
N GLY A 43 9.68 1.06 14.76
CA GLY A 43 9.30 2.42 15.15
C GLY A 43 8.97 3.34 13.98
N LYS A 44 8.73 2.79 12.79
CA LYS A 44 8.25 3.51 11.60
C LYS A 44 6.86 3.04 11.22
N HIS A 45 6.09 3.96 10.64
CA HIS A 45 4.75 3.68 10.14
C HIS A 45 4.80 3.44 8.64
N VAL A 46 4.38 2.26 8.22
CA VAL A 46 4.33 1.85 6.82
C VAL A 46 2.90 1.94 6.34
N TYR A 47 2.69 2.61 5.21
CA TYR A 47 1.42 2.72 4.53
C TYR A 47 1.59 2.15 3.14
N GLY A 48 0.79 1.19 2.73
CA GLY A 48 0.93 0.63 1.39
C GLY A 48 -0.33 0.01 0.85
N LEU A 49 -0.30 -0.34 -0.43
CA LEU A 49 -1.41 -0.99 -1.11
C LEU A 49 -0.85 -1.98 -2.13
N PHE A 50 -1.69 -2.94 -2.49
CA PHE A 50 -1.38 -3.92 -3.51
C PHE A 50 -1.93 -3.51 -4.86
N ALA A 51 -1.12 -3.68 -5.88
CA ALA A 51 -1.55 -3.71 -7.28
C ALA A 51 -1.16 -5.05 -7.89
N VAL A 52 -2.10 -5.69 -8.58
CA VAL A 52 -1.86 -6.92 -9.31
C VAL A 52 -1.92 -6.58 -10.79
N TYR A 53 -0.78 -6.68 -11.46
CA TYR A 53 -0.69 -6.50 -12.91
C TYR A 53 -0.88 -7.85 -13.58
N HIS A 54 -2.05 -8.05 -14.16
CA HIS A 54 -2.37 -9.23 -14.96
C HIS A 54 -1.62 -9.20 -16.30
N ASP A 55 -1.39 -10.36 -16.90
CA ASP A 55 -0.81 -10.54 -18.24
C ASP A 55 0.63 -10.02 -18.43
N TYR A 56 1.36 -9.75 -17.35
CA TYR A 56 2.78 -9.42 -17.42
C TYR A 56 3.61 -10.69 -17.71
N TYR A 57 4.14 -10.82 -18.93
CA TYR A 57 5.02 -11.92 -19.38
C TYR A 57 4.49 -13.35 -19.15
N ASN A 58 3.24 -13.65 -19.51
CA ASN A 58 2.60 -14.98 -19.32
C ASN A 58 2.50 -15.45 -17.86
N LEU A 59 2.74 -14.57 -16.88
CA LEU A 59 2.51 -14.86 -15.47
C LEU A 59 1.04 -14.63 -15.13
N TYR A 60 0.51 -15.41 -14.18
CA TYR A 60 -0.88 -15.28 -13.68
C TYR A 60 -1.18 -13.90 -13.05
N GLY A 61 -0.15 -13.11 -12.76
CA GLY A 61 -0.23 -11.73 -12.29
C GLY A 61 0.98 -11.40 -11.41
N LEU A 62 1.59 -10.23 -11.59
CA LEU A 62 2.70 -9.76 -10.74
C LEU A 62 2.13 -8.93 -9.59
N PRO A 63 2.15 -9.42 -8.33
CA PRO A 63 1.77 -8.62 -7.18
C PRO A 63 2.89 -7.63 -6.85
N ILE A 64 2.54 -6.35 -6.84
CA ILE A 64 3.43 -5.26 -6.43
C ILE A 64 2.82 -4.56 -5.22
N PHE A 65 3.62 -4.43 -4.16
CA PHE A 65 3.27 -3.66 -2.98
C PHE A 65 3.94 -2.29 -3.04
N TYR A 66 3.13 -1.26 -3.24
CA TYR A 66 3.58 0.13 -3.22
C TYR A 66 3.43 0.69 -1.82
N TYR A 67 4.46 1.34 -1.31
CA TYR A 67 4.46 1.80 0.08
C TYR A 67 5.17 3.12 0.32
N TYR A 68 4.69 3.84 1.33
CA TYR A 68 5.25 5.05 1.91
C TYR A 68 5.64 4.76 3.36
N ILE A 69 6.76 5.35 3.81
CA ILE A 69 7.21 5.26 5.21
C ILE A 69 7.10 6.64 5.83
N SER A 70 6.48 6.71 6.99
CA SER A 70 6.43 7.88 7.86
C SER A 70 7.16 7.63 9.18
N ASN A 71 7.71 8.68 9.77
CA ASN A 71 8.23 8.66 11.14
C ASN A 71 7.13 8.74 12.19
N GLU A 72 5.94 9.20 11.80
CA GLU A 72 4.80 9.44 12.69
C GLU A 72 3.54 8.77 12.13
N LYS A 73 2.66 8.34 13.03
CA LYS A 73 1.36 7.79 12.64
C LYS A 73 0.49 8.89 12.02
N LEU A 74 -0.16 8.59 10.90
CA LEU A 74 -1.15 9.48 10.33
C LEU A 74 -2.35 9.56 11.29
N ASN A 75 -2.78 10.78 11.60
CA ASN A 75 -3.90 11.02 12.49
C ASN A 75 -5.23 10.97 11.73
N GLY A 76 -5.66 9.75 11.39
CA GLY A 76 -6.95 9.50 10.75
C GLY A 76 -7.11 8.07 10.25
N LYS A 77 -8.30 7.79 9.72
CA LYS A 77 -8.73 6.48 9.21
C LYS A 77 -8.90 6.45 7.69
N TYR A 78 -8.80 7.59 7.03
CA TYR A 78 -8.97 7.73 5.59
C TYR A 78 -7.93 8.68 5.01
N LEU A 79 -7.48 8.39 3.79
CA LEU A 79 -6.91 9.38 2.89
C LEU A 79 -8.04 9.92 2.02
N LEU A 80 -8.25 11.23 2.05
CA LEU A 80 -9.18 11.92 1.16
C LEU A 80 -8.39 12.61 0.04
N ILE A 81 -8.75 12.28 -1.19
CA ILE A 81 -8.12 12.84 -2.39
C ILE A 81 -9.17 13.63 -3.18
N ARG A 82 -8.80 14.84 -3.58
CA ARG A 82 -9.57 15.64 -4.53
C ARG A 82 -8.61 16.38 -5.45
N THR A 83 -8.87 16.29 -6.74
CA THR A 83 -8.14 17.00 -7.78
C THR A 83 -9.06 18.04 -8.40
N GLU A 84 -8.57 19.27 -8.50
CA GLU A 84 -9.19 20.40 -9.19
C GLU A 84 -8.23 20.86 -10.30
N GLU A 85 -8.68 21.73 -11.22
CA GLU A 85 -7.92 22.09 -12.44
C GLU A 85 -6.47 22.50 -12.20
N SER A 86 -6.17 23.17 -11.08
CA SER A 86 -4.84 23.69 -10.75
C SER A 86 -4.23 23.11 -9.48
N ARG A 87 -4.93 22.21 -8.78
CA ARG A 87 -4.51 21.77 -7.43
C ARG A 87 -4.93 20.36 -7.09
N GLU A 88 -4.01 19.65 -6.44
CA GLU A 88 -4.27 18.41 -5.74
C GLU A 88 -4.42 18.68 -4.24
N TYR A 89 -5.41 18.03 -3.63
CA TYR A 89 -5.59 17.96 -2.19
C TYR A 89 -5.50 16.51 -1.73
N VAL A 90 -4.61 16.25 -0.78
CA VAL A 90 -4.50 14.99 -0.05
C VAL A 90 -4.62 15.31 1.43
N LEU A 91 -5.64 14.75 2.09
CA LEU A 91 -5.94 14.98 3.50
C LEU A 91 -6.04 13.66 4.25
N VAL A 92 -5.57 13.64 5.50
CA VAL A 92 -5.85 12.55 6.44
C VAL A 92 -7.10 12.93 7.22
N SER A 93 -8.07 12.02 7.33
CA SER A 93 -9.38 12.29 7.93
C SER A 93 -9.90 11.11 8.76
N GLU A 94 -10.72 11.38 9.78
CA GLU A 94 -11.45 10.37 10.54
C GLU A 94 -12.61 9.74 9.75
N GLY A 95 -13.10 10.40 8.69
CA GLY A 95 -14.24 9.94 7.91
C GLY A 95 -14.21 10.40 6.44
N SER A 96 -15.17 9.90 5.66
CA SER A 96 -15.36 10.28 4.25
C SER A 96 -16.02 11.66 4.11
N LYS A 97 -15.77 12.34 2.98
CA LYS A 97 -16.41 13.62 2.64
C LYS A 97 -17.06 13.55 1.24
N PRO A 98 -18.29 14.06 1.05
CA PRO A 98 -18.91 14.11 -0.28
C PRO A 98 -18.04 14.86 -1.30
N GLY A 99 -17.91 14.29 -2.50
CA GLY A 99 -17.08 14.86 -3.57
C GLY A 99 -15.57 14.60 -3.44
N TRP A 100 -15.15 13.76 -2.49
CA TRP A 100 -13.77 13.32 -2.33
C TRP A 100 -13.67 11.81 -2.57
N VAL A 101 -12.57 11.38 -3.17
CA VAL A 101 -12.21 9.96 -3.16
C VAL A 101 -11.73 9.63 -1.75
N ALA A 102 -12.41 8.71 -1.09
CA ALA A 102 -12.08 8.27 0.26
C ALA A 102 -11.43 6.89 0.21
N ILE A 103 -10.14 6.83 0.53
CA ILE A 103 -9.37 5.58 0.61
C ILE A 103 -9.22 5.22 2.09
N PRO A 104 -9.83 4.12 2.57
CA PRO A 104 -9.69 3.71 3.96
C PRO A 104 -8.27 3.26 4.27
N ILE A 105 -7.84 3.53 5.50
CA ILE A 105 -6.58 3.08 6.09
C ILE A 105 -6.90 1.93 7.06
N ILE A 106 -6.49 0.72 6.71
CA ILE A 106 -6.69 -0.49 7.51
C ILE A 106 -5.44 -0.74 8.33
N SER A 107 -5.49 -0.48 9.63
CA SER A 107 -4.37 -0.76 10.54
C SER A 107 -4.33 -2.25 10.88
N LEU A 108 -3.20 -2.88 10.63
CA LEU A 108 -2.93 -4.27 10.95
C LEU A 108 -2.25 -4.36 12.32
N ASP A 109 -2.50 -5.48 13.00
CA ASP A 109 -1.89 -5.78 14.31
C ASP A 109 -0.41 -6.16 14.15
N GLU A 110 -0.07 -6.86 13.07
CA GLU A 110 1.30 -7.27 12.74
C GLU A 110 1.63 -7.00 11.27
N PRO A 111 2.91 -6.77 10.92
CA PRO A 111 3.35 -6.66 9.55
C PRO A 111 2.99 -7.92 8.72
N PRO A 112 2.52 -7.77 7.48
CA PRO A 112 2.23 -8.93 6.65
C PRO A 112 3.49 -9.79 6.38
N PRO A 113 3.37 -11.13 6.27
CA PRO A 113 4.53 -12.03 6.13
C PRO A 113 5.45 -11.72 4.94
N PHE A 114 4.89 -11.23 3.84
CA PHE A 114 5.65 -10.85 2.63
C PHE A 114 6.43 -9.52 2.79
N THR A 115 6.31 -8.81 3.91
CA THR A 115 7.05 -7.55 4.13
C THR A 115 8.41 -7.75 4.79
N ALA A 116 8.76 -9.01 5.13
CA ALA A 116 10.01 -9.38 5.79
C ALA A 116 11.29 -8.91 5.07
N PHE A 117 11.22 -8.67 3.75
CA PHE A 117 12.37 -8.29 2.91
C PHE A 117 12.37 -6.83 2.43
N ALA A 118 11.36 -6.01 2.76
CA ALA A 118 11.34 -4.57 2.45
C ALA A 118 12.51 -3.79 3.08
N TYR A 119 13.30 -4.48 3.90
CA TYR A 119 14.30 -3.98 4.83
C TYR A 119 15.68 -4.62 4.64
N GLY A 120 15.98 -5.22 3.47
CA GLY A 120 17.33 -5.71 3.19
C GLY A 120 17.76 -6.97 3.95
N ARG A 121 16.87 -7.60 4.73
CA ARG A 121 17.04 -9.00 5.10
C ARG A 121 16.61 -9.86 3.92
N LYS A 122 17.56 -10.59 3.33
CA LYS A 122 17.20 -11.77 2.54
C LYS A 122 16.32 -12.65 3.43
N PRO A 123 15.21 -13.22 2.92
CA PRO A 123 14.56 -14.31 3.64
C PRO A 123 15.67 -15.30 3.97
N SER A 124 15.80 -15.65 5.26
CA SER A 124 16.71 -16.72 5.65
C SER A 124 16.36 -17.90 4.77
N SER A 125 17.30 -18.29 3.91
CA SER A 125 17.16 -19.52 3.15
C SER A 125 16.94 -20.60 4.20
N SER A 126 15.69 -21.06 4.32
CA SER A 126 15.40 -22.31 4.99
C SER A 126 16.26 -23.33 4.28
N SER A 127 17.34 -23.66 4.95
CA SER A 127 18.27 -24.70 4.57
C SER A 127 17.54 -25.98 4.91
N SER A 128 17.10 -26.72 3.90
CA SER A 128 16.88 -28.18 3.84
C SER A 128 15.96 -28.48 2.66
#